data_AF-A0A2S9T4H6-F1
#
_entry.id   AF-A0A2S9T4H6-F1
#
_cell.length_a   1.000
_cell.length_b   1.000
_cell.length_c   1.000
_cell.angle_alpha   90.00
_cell.angle_beta   90.00
_cell.angle_gamma   90.00
#
_symmetry.space_group_name_H-M   'P 1'
#
loop_
_entity.id
_entity.type
_entity.pdbx_description
1 polymer ?
#
loop_
_entity_poly.entity_id
_entity_poly.type
_entity_poly.pdbx_seq_one_letter_code
_entity_poly.pdbx_strand_id
1 'polypeptide(L)' 'MLDMGNENFEGELNTKKYISLTKVSKATAVRDITALVEFGCIKKIDGTAGRNIRYEIKF' A
#
# COMPACT_ATOMS: atom_id res chain seq x y z
N MET A 1 0.46 1.97 25.39
CA MET A 1 0.41 3.14 24.50
C MET A 1 -0.02 2.66 23.12
N LEU A 2 -1.31 2.75 22.81
CA LEU A 2 -1.83 2.58 21.46
C LEU A 2 -1.76 3.97 20.82
N ASP A 3 -0.56 4.34 20.40
CA ASP A 3 -0.37 5.50 19.54
C ASP A 3 -0.91 5.10 18.16
N MET A 4 -2.23 5.20 18.03
CA MET A 4 -2.94 5.05 16.77
C MET A 4 -2.54 6.27 15.94
N GLY A 5 -1.39 6.14 15.27
CA GLY A 5 -0.78 7.14 14.42
C GLY A 5 -1.73 7.57 13.31
N ASN A 6 -2.56 8.55 13.64
CA ASN A 6 -3.50 9.24 12.77
C ASN A 6 -2.78 10.17 11.76
N GLU A 7 -1.45 10.12 11.70
CA GLU A 7 -0.63 11.01 10.87
C GLU A 7 -0.04 10.33 9.63
N ASN A 8 -0.17 9.01 9.47
CA ASN A 8 0.62 8.30 8.47
C ASN A 8 -0.12 7.99 7.16
N PHE A 9 -1.21 8.67 6.80
CA PHE A 9 -1.83 8.54 5.46
C PHE A 9 -1.47 9.70 4.52
N GLU A 10 -0.23 10.19 4.61
CA GLU A 10 0.37 11.02 3.57
C GLU A 10 0.69 10.15 2.34
N GLY A 11 -0.32 9.84 1.53
CA GLY A 11 -0.20 9.42 0.12
C GLY A 11 0.43 8.05 -0.21
N GLU A 12 1.15 7.41 0.72
CA GLU A 12 2.00 6.27 0.39
C GLU A 12 1.47 4.95 0.98
N LEU A 13 0.85 4.14 0.11
CA LEU A 13 0.44 2.77 0.41
C LEU A 13 1.63 1.82 0.20
N ASN A 14 1.85 0.90 1.12
CA ASN A 14 2.77 -0.23 0.92
C ASN A 14 2.11 -1.53 1.38
N THR A 15 2.73 -2.67 1.08
CA THR A 15 2.15 -3.99 1.42
C THR A 15 1.91 -4.16 2.92
N LYS A 16 2.80 -3.69 3.80
CA LYS A 16 2.61 -3.81 5.26
C LYS A 16 1.38 -3.01 5.73
N LYS A 17 1.21 -1.80 5.20
CA LYS A 17 0.08 -0.93 5.52
C LYS A 17 -1.23 -1.51 5.01
N TYR A 18 -1.22 -2.05 3.79
CA TYR A 18 -2.36 -2.77 3.23
C TYR A 18 -2.78 -3.95 4.12
N ILE A 19 -1.82 -4.77 4.56
CA ILE A 19 -2.06 -5.88 5.49
C ILE A 19 -2.63 -5.37 6.82
N SER A 20 -2.09 -4.27 7.38
CA SER A 20 -2.58 -3.72 8.64
C SER A 20 -4.03 -3.22 8.55
N LEU A 21 -4.45 -2.73 7.39
CA LEU A 21 -5.80 -2.22 7.14
C LEU A 21 -6.80 -3.35 6.88
N THR A 22 -6.42 -4.30 6.02
CA THR A 22 -7.31 -5.36 5.52
C THR A 22 -7.24 -6.64 6.34
N LYS A 23 -6.20 -6.79 7.18
CA LYS A 23 -5.91 -7.98 7.99
C LYS A 23 -5.76 -9.27 7.17
N VAL A 24 -5.39 -9.17 5.90
CA VAL A 24 -5.15 -10.32 5.01
C VAL A 24 -3.70 -10.81 5.07
N SER A 25 -3.45 -12.01 4.54
CA SER A 25 -2.08 -12.55 4.44
C SER A 25 -1.20 -11.68 3.53
N LYS A 26 0.12 -11.73 3.72
CA LYS A 26 1.06 -11.04 2.83
C LYS A 26 0.89 -11.45 1.36
N ALA A 27 0.63 -12.73 1.10
CA ALA A 27 0.44 -13.23 -0.25
C ALA A 27 -0.85 -12.69 -0.88
N THR A 28 -1.92 -12.52 -0.09
CA THR A 28 -3.17 -11.91 -0.54
C THR A 28 -2.97 -10.42 -0.82
N ALA A 29 -2.35 -9.68 0.11
CA ALA A 29 -2.10 -8.25 -0.05
C ALA A 29 -1.26 -7.93 -1.30
N VAL A 30 -0.26 -8.75 -1.63
CA VAL A 30 0.53 -8.58 -2.86
C VAL A 30 -0.33 -8.80 -4.11
N ARG A 31 -1.21 -9.81 -4.12
CA ARG A 31 -2.13 -10.05 -5.24
C ARG A 31 -3.12 -8.89 -5.41
N ASP A 32 -3.72 -8.44 -4.31
CA ASP A 32 -4.70 -7.36 -4.33
C ASP A 32 -4.07 -6.05 -4.82
N ILE A 33 -2.89 -5.69 -4.31
CA ILE A 33 -2.14 -4.52 -4.77
C ILE A 33 -1.80 -4.62 -6.25
N THR A 34 -1.40 -5.81 -6.73
CA THR A 34 -1.09 -6.03 -8.15
C THR A 34 -2.35 -5.80 -9.01
N ALA A 35 -3.48 -6.39 -8.61
CA ALA A 35 -4.76 -6.19 -9.28
C ALA A 35 -5.19 -4.71 -9.28
N LEU A 36 -5.03 -3.99 -8.17
CA LEU A 36 -5.33 -2.57 -8.08
C LEU A 36 -4.45 -1.71 -9.02
N VAL A 37 -3.19 -2.11 -9.24
CA VAL A 37 -2.32 -1.46 -10.24
C VAL A 37 -2.79 -1.78 -11.66
N GLU A 38 -3.14 -3.03 -11.94
CA GLU A 38 -3.65 -3.46 -13.25
C GLU A 38 -4.98 -2.80 -13.60
N PHE A 39 -5.88 -2.63 -12.62
CA PHE A 39 -7.12 -1.89 -12.76
C PHE A 39 -6.93 -0.37 -12.82
N GLY A 40 -5.71 0.12 -12.61
CA GLY A 40 -5.40 1.53 -12.64
C GLY A 40 -5.99 2.32 -11.47
N CYS A 41 -6.35 1.67 -10.36
CA CYS A 41 -6.82 2.34 -9.15
C CYS A 41 -5.66 3.00 -8.38
N ILE A 42 -4.50 2.35 -8.39
CA ILE A 42 -3.27 2.85 -7.78
C ILE A 42 -2.13 2.74 -8.77
N LYS A 43 -1.08 3.54 -8.57
CA LYS A 43 0.17 3.43 -9.33
C LYS A 43 1.35 3.38 -8.38
N LYS A 44 2.41 2.72 -8.80
CA LYS A 44 3.68 2.74 -8.08
C LYS A 44 4.27 4.15 -8.14
N ILE A 45 4.76 4.66 -7.02
CA ILE A 45 5.44 5.96 -6.94
C ILE A 45 6.83 5.83 -7.55
N ASP A 46 7.19 6.76 -8.42
CA ASP A 46 8.51 6.78 -9.07
C ASP A 46 9.63 6.97 -8.04
N GLY A 47 10.82 6.45 -8.33
CA GLY A 47 11.93 6.43 -7.36
C GLY A 47 11.78 5.42 -6.20
N THR A 48 10.68 4.67 -6.10
CA THR A 48 10.51 3.62 -5.07
C THR A 48 10.84 2.22 -5.61
N ALA A 49 11.50 1.37 -4.81
CA ALA A 49 11.84 0.01 -5.20
C ALA A 49 12.10 -0.92 -4.01
N GLY A 50 12.10 -2.23 -4.28
CA GLY A 50 12.43 -3.26 -3.31
C GLY A 50 11.59 -3.17 -2.03
N ARG A 51 12.25 -3.08 -0.88
CA ARG A 51 11.59 -3.04 0.43
C ARG A 51 10.88 -1.73 0.73
N ASN A 52 11.17 -0.67 -0.01
CA ASN A 52 10.58 0.66 0.15
C ASN A 52 9.62 0.99 -1.00
N ILE A 53 9.04 -0.02 -1.67
CA ILE A 53 8.03 0.19 -2.70
C ILE A 53 6.78 0.85 -2.10
N ARG A 54 6.30 1.90 -2.77
CA ARG A 54 5.12 2.66 -2.36
C ARG A 54 4.20 2.87 -3.55
N TYR A 55 2.92 2.98 -3.27
CA TYR A 55 1.84 3.16 -4.23
C TYR A 55 1.01 4.38 -3.83
N GLU A 56 0.57 5.16 -4.80
CA GLU A 56 -0.36 6.29 -4.63
C GLU A 56 -1.66 6.02 -5.39
N ILE A 57 -2.74 6.69 -4.98
CA ILE A 57 -4.03 6.63 -5.68
C ILE A 57 -3.90 7.33 -7.03
N LYS A 58 -4.39 6.68 -8.09
CA LYS A 58 -4.43 7.26 -9.43
C LYS A 58 -5.81 7.93 -9.62
N PHE A 59 -5.84 9.26 -9.59
CA PHE A 59 -7.00 10.07 -9.98
C PHE A 59 -7.01 10.32 -11.49
#